data_AF-A0A531LG76-F1
#
_entry.id   AF-A0A531LG76-F1
#
_cell.length_a   1.000
_cell.length_b   1.000
_cell.length_c   1.000
_cell.angle_alpha   90.00
_cell.angle_beta   90.00
_cell.angle_gamma   90.00
#
_symmetry.space_group_name_H-M   'P 1'
#
loop_
_entity.id
_entity.type
_entity.pdbx_description
1 polymer ?
#
loop_
_entity_poly.entity_id
_entity_poly.type
_entity_poly.pdbx_seq_one_letter_code
_entity_poly.pdbx_strand_id
1 'polypeptide(L)'
;GPDHIIVARFDAAYRARTAGDFVGEIGALTPRVIWVGADFRFGSCKSGDPLLLARYFDTRILPAVRCEAGEIVSSSRIRALRTAGRSIEAEILEGWSGRSYARAVHASGGSHVTA
;
A
#
# COMPACT_ATOMS: atom_id res chain seq x y z
N GLY A 1 -3.50 13.96 -8.33
CA GLY A 1 -3.70 13.35 -6.99
C GLY A 1 -5.17 13.05 -6.80
N PRO A 2 -5.61 12.56 -5.64
CA PRO A 2 -7.04 12.39 -5.37
C PRO A 2 -7.75 13.75 -5.28
N ASP A 3 -8.98 13.86 -5.80
CA ASP A 3 -9.82 15.06 -5.64
C ASP A 3 -10.43 15.15 -4.23
N HIS A 4 -10.70 14.00 -3.62
CA HIS A 4 -11.26 13.88 -2.28
C HIS A 4 -10.54 12.81 -1.47
N ILE A 5 -10.40 13.05 -0.16
CA ILE A 5 -9.88 12.09 0.81
C ILE A 5 -10.91 11.94 1.93
N ILE A 6 -11.36 10.72 2.16
CA ILE A 6 -12.27 10.38 3.26
C ILE A 6 -11.43 9.75 4.37
N VAL A 7 -11.44 10.34 5.56
CA VAL A 7 -10.70 9.86 6.73
C VAL A 7 -11.68 9.31 7.75
N ALA A 8 -11.73 7.98 7.87
CA ALA A 8 -12.48 7.32 8.94
C ALA A 8 -11.64 7.19 10.21
N ARG A 9 -12.20 7.59 11.36
CA ARG A 9 -11.55 7.37 12.66
C ARG A 9 -11.63 5.89 13.03
N PHE A 10 -10.48 5.26 13.28
CA PHE A 10 -10.42 3.84 13.65
C PHE A 10 -10.61 3.62 15.16
N ASP A 11 -11.76 4.04 15.69
CA ASP A 11 -12.13 3.89 17.10
C ASP A 11 -12.86 2.56 17.39
N ALA A 12 -13.33 2.39 18.63
CA ALA A 12 -14.02 1.17 19.05
C ALA A 12 -15.31 0.92 18.26
N ALA A 13 -16.06 1.98 17.92
CA ALA A 13 -17.28 1.86 17.14
C ALA A 13 -16.97 1.44 15.70
N TYR A 14 -15.97 2.05 15.08
CA TYR A 14 -15.54 1.67 13.73
C TYR A 14 -15.01 0.23 13.67
N ARG A 15 -14.25 -0.21 14.68
CA ARG A 15 -13.75 -1.59 14.78
C ARG A 15 -14.85 -2.63 14.96
N ALA A 16 -15.98 -2.26 15.56
CA ALA A 16 -17.11 -3.16 15.78
C ALA A 16 -17.96 -3.39 14.53
N ARG A 17 -17.85 -2.50 13.51
CA ARG A 17 -18.59 -2.60 12.25
C ARG A 17 -18.35 -3.94 11.58
N THR A 18 -19.42 -4.63 11.21
CA THR A 18 -19.33 -5.87 10.45
C THR A 18 -18.84 -5.61 9.02
N ALA A 19 -18.50 -6.67 8.29
CA ALA A 19 -18.21 -6.54 6.87
C ALA A 19 -19.42 -6.01 6.08
N GLY A 20 -20.65 -6.35 6.50
CA GLY A 20 -21.88 -5.86 5.89
C GLY A 20 -22.09 -4.36 6.10
N ASP A 21 -21.82 -3.86 7.32
CA ASP A 21 -21.89 -2.42 7.62
C ASP A 21 -20.93 -1.63 6.72
N PHE A 22 -19.69 -2.11 6.59
CA PHE A 22 -18.69 -1.51 5.69
C PHE A 22 -19.16 -1.52 4.22
N VAL A 23 -19.71 -2.62 3.73
CA VAL A 23 -20.26 -2.69 2.36
C VAL A 23 -21.40 -1.68 2.18
N GLY A 24 -22.29 -1.54 3.15
CA GLY A 24 -23.37 -0.53 3.11
C GLY A 24 -22.84 0.90 3.04
N GLU A 25 -21.82 1.23 3.83
CA GLU A 25 -21.17 2.54 3.83
C GLU A 25 -20.50 2.85 2.49
N ILE A 26 -19.78 1.90 1.91
CA ILE A 26 -19.19 2.05 0.58
C ILE A 26 -20.29 2.20 -0.48
N GLY A 27 -21.39 1.45 -0.37
CA GLY A 27 -22.54 1.55 -1.27
C GLY A 27 -23.19 2.93 -1.27
N ALA A 28 -23.23 3.62 -0.13
CA ALA A 28 -23.74 5.00 -0.03
C ALA A 28 -22.92 6.02 -0.83
N LEU A 29 -21.65 5.70 -1.17
CA LEU A 29 -20.82 6.52 -2.05
C LEU A 29 -21.11 6.27 -3.55
N THR A 30 -21.94 5.28 -3.88
CA THR A 30 -22.28 4.89 -5.26
C THR A 30 -21.05 4.69 -6.16
N PRO A 31 -20.05 3.88 -5.74
CA PRO A 31 -18.82 3.72 -6.49
C PRO A 31 -19.09 3.05 -7.84
N ARG A 32 -18.49 3.58 -8.91
CA ARG A 32 -18.51 2.92 -10.21
C ARG A 32 -17.55 1.74 -10.30
N VAL A 33 -16.35 1.90 -9.72
CA VAL A 33 -15.31 0.87 -9.67
C VAL A 33 -14.53 1.06 -8.36
N ILE A 34 -14.16 -0.05 -7.71
CA ILE A 34 -13.32 -0.08 -6.52
C ILE A 34 -11.97 -0.70 -6.88
N TRP A 35 -10.86 -0.06 -6.51
CA TRP A 35 -9.51 -0.59 -6.67
C TRP A 35 -8.89 -0.84 -5.30
N VAL A 36 -8.52 -2.10 -5.03
CA VAL A 36 -7.94 -2.51 -3.74
C VAL A 36 -6.82 -3.54 -3.94
N GLY A 37 -5.86 -3.58 -3.01
CA GLY A 37 -4.86 -4.64 -2.98
C GLY A 37 -5.46 -5.99 -2.54
N ALA A 38 -4.88 -7.10 -2.97
CA ALA A 38 -5.31 -8.45 -2.59
C ALA A 38 -5.29 -8.73 -1.07
N ASP A 39 -4.45 -8.00 -0.32
CA ASP A 39 -4.33 -8.08 1.14
C ASP A 39 -5.29 -7.13 1.89
N PHE A 40 -6.13 -6.36 1.19
CA PHE A 40 -7.09 -5.45 1.81
C PHE A 40 -8.09 -6.22 2.67
N ARG A 41 -8.31 -5.77 3.91
CA ARG A 41 -9.24 -6.37 4.86
C ARG A 41 -10.09 -5.30 5.52
N PHE A 42 -11.34 -5.62 5.78
CA PHE A 42 -12.31 -4.72 6.40
C PHE A 42 -13.29 -5.50 7.28
N GLY A 43 -14.15 -4.75 7.98
CA GLY A 43 -15.07 -5.32 8.96
C GLY A 43 -14.38 -5.83 10.22
N SER A 44 -15.19 -6.11 11.23
CA SER A 44 -14.76 -6.58 12.53
C SER A 44 -13.98 -7.88 12.38
N CYS A 45 -12.88 -7.97 13.13
CA CYS A 45 -11.94 -9.10 13.08
C CYS A 45 -11.41 -9.43 11.68
N LYS A 46 -11.37 -8.45 10.74
CA LYS A 46 -10.92 -8.66 9.35
C LYS A 46 -11.76 -9.70 8.60
N SER A 47 -13.06 -9.78 8.93
CA SER A 47 -13.99 -10.76 8.35
C SER A 47 -14.29 -10.52 6.87
N GLY A 48 -14.08 -9.29 6.37
CA GLY A 48 -14.24 -8.93 4.96
C GLY A 48 -12.93 -8.94 4.18
N ASP A 49 -13.02 -9.34 2.91
CA ASP A 49 -11.92 -9.39 1.95
C ASP A 49 -12.35 -8.84 0.56
N PRO A 50 -11.43 -8.67 -0.40
CA PRO A 50 -11.77 -8.10 -1.70
C PRO A 50 -12.75 -8.96 -2.52
N LEU A 51 -12.80 -10.28 -2.28
CA LEU A 51 -13.74 -11.17 -2.95
C LEU A 51 -15.16 -10.94 -2.44
N LEU A 52 -15.33 -10.62 -1.15
CA LEU A 52 -16.60 -10.19 -0.60
C LEU A 52 -17.07 -8.87 -1.24
N LEU A 53 -16.18 -7.87 -1.38
CA LEU A 53 -16.52 -6.61 -2.07
C LEU A 53 -16.94 -6.84 -3.53
N ALA A 54 -16.26 -7.75 -4.24
CA ALA A 54 -16.54 -8.08 -5.63
C ALA A 54 -17.93 -8.70 -5.85
N ARG A 55 -18.61 -9.16 -4.79
CA ARG A 55 -20.01 -9.61 -4.88
C ARG A 55 -21.00 -8.45 -4.97
N TYR A 56 -20.62 -7.26 -4.53
CA TYR A 56 -21.50 -6.08 -4.45
C TYR A 56 -21.12 -4.97 -5.43
N PHE A 57 -19.84 -4.87 -5.82
CA PHE A 57 -19.32 -3.78 -6.65
C PHE A 57 -18.37 -4.29 -7.73
N ASP A 58 -18.22 -3.57 -8.85
CA ASP A 58 -17.10 -3.79 -9.80
C ASP A 58 -15.78 -3.51 -9.06
N THR A 59 -15.10 -4.59 -8.66
CA THR A 59 -13.92 -4.53 -7.80
C THR A 59 -12.71 -5.07 -8.56
N ARG A 60 -11.69 -4.23 -8.70
CA ARG A 60 -10.40 -4.56 -9.30
C ARG A 60 -9.40 -4.85 -8.19
N ILE A 61 -9.06 -6.13 -8.07
CA ILE A 61 -8.10 -6.63 -7.08
C ILE A 61 -6.71 -6.56 -7.69
N LEU A 62 -5.87 -5.69 -7.14
CA LEU A 62 -4.50 -5.48 -7.59
C LEU A 62 -3.55 -6.50 -6.92
N PRO A 63 -2.64 -7.12 -7.67
CA PRO A 63 -1.61 -7.96 -7.09
C PRO A 63 -0.67 -7.11 -6.22
N ALA A 64 0.02 -7.75 -5.28
CA ALA A 64 1.04 -7.09 -4.49
C ALA A 64 2.14 -6.52 -5.41
N VAL A 65 2.55 -5.28 -5.12
CA VAL A 65 3.69 -4.65 -5.80
C VAL A 65 4.96 -5.40 -5.41
N ARG A 66 5.76 -5.77 -6.41
CA ARG A 66 7.04 -6.47 -6.23
C ARG A 66 8.18 -5.62 -6.78
N CYS A 67 9.32 -5.63 -6.08
CA CYS A 67 10.55 -5.01 -6.55
C CYS A 67 11.21 -5.88 -7.64
N GLU A 68 12.34 -5.44 -8.18
CA GLU A 68 13.11 -6.16 -9.21
C GLU A 68 13.57 -7.55 -8.74
N ALA A 69 13.87 -7.70 -7.45
CA ALA A 69 14.19 -8.99 -6.84
C ALA A 69 12.96 -9.92 -6.64
N GLY A 70 11.77 -9.50 -7.09
CA GLY A 70 10.52 -10.25 -6.95
C GLY A 70 9.90 -10.20 -5.55
N GLU A 71 10.48 -9.47 -4.61
CA GLU A 71 10.00 -9.36 -3.23
C GLU A 71 8.92 -8.29 -3.08
N ILE A 72 8.01 -8.48 -2.12
CA ILE A 72 6.92 -7.53 -1.88
C ILE A 72 7.45 -6.19 -1.37
N VAL A 73 6.96 -5.12 -2.00
CA VAL A 73 7.08 -3.75 -1.51
C VAL A 73 5.94 -3.53 -0.51
N SER A 74 6.26 -3.40 0.78
CA SER A 74 5.25 -3.17 1.84
C SER A 74 5.74 -2.20 2.90
N SER A 75 4.82 -1.48 3.54
CA SER A 75 5.15 -0.54 4.62
C SER A 75 5.80 -1.24 5.82
N SER A 76 5.43 -2.49 6.13
CA SER A 76 6.07 -3.24 7.21
C SER A 76 7.55 -3.50 6.93
N ARG A 77 7.89 -3.87 5.68
CA ARG A 77 9.29 -4.03 5.25
C ARG A 77 10.04 -2.70 5.26
N ILE A 78 9.44 -1.65 4.72
CA ILE A 78 10.05 -0.30 4.69
C ILE A 78 10.37 0.16 6.12
N ARG A 79 9.42 0.04 7.06
CA ARG A 79 9.65 0.38 8.47
C ARG A 79 10.77 -0.46 9.09
N ALA A 80 10.81 -1.77 8.82
CA ALA A 80 11.88 -2.64 9.32
C ALA A 80 13.27 -2.22 8.80
N LEU A 81 13.37 -1.85 7.53
CA LEU A 81 14.61 -1.30 6.95
C LEU A 81 15.03 0.01 7.63
N ARG A 82 14.08 0.94 7.82
CA ARG A 82 14.32 2.20 8.53
C ARG A 82 14.81 1.95 9.97
N THR A 83 14.15 1.05 10.71
CA THR A 83 14.56 0.66 12.07
C THR A 83 15.96 0.02 12.10
N ALA A 84 16.33 -0.73 11.07
CA ALA A 84 17.65 -1.33 10.93
C ALA A 84 18.74 -0.37 10.41
N GLY A 85 18.44 0.93 10.23
CA GLY A 85 19.38 1.91 9.68
C GLY A 85 19.66 1.78 8.18
N ARG A 86 18.90 0.94 7.47
CA ARG A 86 19.06 0.66 6.02
C ARG A 86 18.26 1.68 5.20
N SER A 87 18.57 2.97 5.36
CA SER A 87 17.81 4.09 4.79
C SER A 87 17.77 4.09 3.25
N ILE A 88 18.89 3.78 2.59
CA ILE A 88 18.96 3.75 1.11
C ILE A 88 17.98 2.71 0.56
N GLU A 89 17.93 1.52 1.16
CA GLU A 89 17.03 0.46 0.71
C GLU A 89 15.57 0.80 0.98
N ALA A 90 15.27 1.46 2.10
CA ALA A 90 13.93 1.96 2.38
C ALA A 90 13.49 3.00 1.33
N GLU A 91 14.37 3.93 0.97
CA GLU A 91 14.10 4.97 -0.05
C GLU A 91 13.86 4.38 -1.44
N ILE A 92 14.62 3.35 -1.82
CA ILE A 92 14.40 2.62 -3.07
C ILE A 92 12.98 2.03 -3.11
N LEU A 93 12.52 1.44 -2.01
CA LEU A 93 11.17 0.86 -1.93
C LEU A 93 10.06 1.93 -1.86
N GLU A 94 10.30 3.06 -1.19
CA GLU A 94 9.35 4.18 -1.11
C GLU A 94 9.18 4.88 -2.49
N GLY A 95 10.26 5.00 -3.26
CA GLY A 95 10.25 5.56 -4.62
C GLY A 95 9.85 4.57 -5.71
N TRP A 96 9.41 3.36 -5.35
CA TRP A 96 9.14 2.30 -6.31
C TRP A 96 7.96 2.65 -7.24
N SER A 97 8.25 2.92 -8.51
CA SER A 97 7.22 3.24 -9.52
C SER A 97 6.98 2.12 -10.55
N GLY A 98 7.66 0.98 -10.41
CA GLY A 98 7.64 -0.11 -11.41
C GLY A 98 8.28 0.25 -12.76
N ARG A 99 8.70 1.52 -12.95
CA ARG A 99 9.57 1.94 -14.05
C ARG A 99 10.97 2.08 -13.48
N SER A 100 11.85 1.21 -13.89
CA SER A 100 13.27 1.20 -13.51
C SER A 100 13.86 2.60 -13.66
N TYR A 101 14.38 3.18 -12.58
CA TYR A 101 15.22 4.37 -12.70
C TYR A 101 16.63 4.04 -12.24
N ALA A 102 17.53 4.03 -13.21
CA ALA A 102 18.96 3.82 -13.12
C ALA A 102 19.70 4.93 -12.35
N ARG A 103 19.27 5.25 -11.12
CA ARG A 103 19.91 6.30 -10.31
C ARG A 103 20.09 5.88 -8.86
N ALA A 104 20.90 4.85 -8.65
CA ALA A 104 21.55 4.61 -7.36
C ALA A 104 23.02 4.15 -7.50
N VAL A 105 23.65 4.29 -8.67
CA VAL A 105 25.07 3.91 -8.90
C VAL A 105 25.97 5.14 -9.15
N HIS A 106 25.57 6.33 -8.71
CA HIS A 106 26.47 7.50 -8.65
C HIS A 106 26.65 8.01 -7.22
N ALA A 107 27.00 7.10 -6.31
CA ALA A 107 27.60 7.43 -5.01
C ALA A 107 28.96 6.73 -4.81
N SER A 108 29.67 6.41 -5.88
CA SER A 108 31.09 6.04 -5.86
C SER A 108 31.85 6.92 -6.85
N GLY A 109 32.39 8.03 -6.36
CA GLY A 109 33.21 8.92 -7.17
C GLY A 109 33.69 10.12 -6.39
N GLY A 110 34.75 9.95 -5.59
CA GLY A 110 35.47 11.08 -5.01
C GLY A 110 36.22 10.77 -3.73
N SER A 111 37.40 10.18 -3.84
CA SER A 111 38.52 10.73 -3.06
C SER A 111 39.74 10.83 -3.95
N HIS A 112 40.27 12.03 -3.93
CA HIS A 112 41.35 12.57 -4.74
C HIS A 112 42.66 11.85 -4.45
N VAL A 113 43.35 11.45 -5.51
CA VAL A 113 44.82 11.47 -5.52
C VAL A 113 45.24 12.94 -5.51
N THR A 114 46.09 13.33 -4.57
CA THR A 114 46.98 14.48 -4.69
C THR A 114 48.31 14.21 -3.99
N ALA A 115 49.36 14.40 -4.78
CA ALA A 115 50.81 14.52 -4.49
C ALA A 115 51.53 13.30 -3.91
#